data_AF-A0A928MBK0-F1
#
_entry.id   AF-A0A928MBK0-F1
#
_cell.length_a   1.000
_cell.length_b   1.000
_cell.length_c   1.000
_cell.angle_alpha   90.00
_cell.angle_beta   90.00
_cell.angle_gamma   90.00
#
_symmetry.space_group_name_H-M   'P 1'
#
loop_
_entity.id
_entity.type
_entity.pdbx_description
1 polymer ?
#
loop_
_entity_poly.entity_id
_entity_poly.type
_entity_poly.pdbx_seq_one_letter_code
_entity_poly.pdbx_strand_id
1 'polypeptide(L)'
;MYVLNDLWRGNISPCERYVCSDSKYQEVFQQFCKESDLFAKDLSPEKQKRFEEIQELQLKLIDISETDTFIVGFRLGARMILDVVGEYRGQFKTPTDS
;
A
#
# COMPACT_ATOMS: atom_id res chain seq x y z
N MET A 1 14.88 19.28 7.56
CA MET A 1 15.09 17.95 6.97
C MET A 1 14.31 17.92 5.66
N TYR A 2 14.97 17.68 4.52
CA TYR A 2 14.32 17.70 3.21
C TYR A 2 13.99 16.27 2.78
N VAL A 3 12.70 15.95 2.63
CA VAL A 3 12.23 14.61 2.21
C VAL A 3 12.97 14.09 0.97
N LEU A 4 13.27 14.96 -0.01
CA LEU A 4 14.00 14.58 -1.23
C LEU A 4 15.46 14.19 -0.96
N ASN A 5 16.14 14.84 -0.02
CA ASN A 5 17.51 14.49 0.36
C ASN A 5 17.55 13.14 1.09
N ASP A 6 16.56 12.87 1.94
CA ASP A 6 16.46 11.59 2.65
C ASP A 6 16.05 10.45 1.74
N LEU A 7 15.18 10.71 0.75
CA LEU A 7 14.88 9.76 -0.32
C LEU A 7 16.14 9.43 -1.14
N TRP A 8 16.90 10.44 -1.58
CA TRP A 8 18.13 10.25 -2.36
C TRP A 8 19.19 9.45 -1.60
N ARG A 9 19.29 9.66 -0.29
CA ARG A 9 20.22 8.95 0.59
C ARG A 9 19.75 7.55 0.99
N GLY A 10 18.52 7.15 0.61
CA GLY A 10 17.94 5.86 1.00
C GLY A 10 17.46 5.80 2.46
N ASN A 11 17.33 6.95 3.14
CA ASN A 11 16.83 7.02 4.51
C ASN A 11 15.30 6.82 4.58
N ILE A 12 14.60 7.04 3.46
CA ILE A 12 13.17 6.81 3.31
C ILE A 12 12.98 5.86 2.14
N SER A 13 12.29 4.75 2.37
CA SER A 13 11.82 3.86 1.30
C SER A 13 10.29 3.97 1.21
N PRO A 14 9.73 4.59 0.15
CA PRO A 14 8.29 4.87 0.07
C PRO A 14 7.42 3.61 0.06
N CYS A 15 8.00 2.49 -0.38
CA CYS A 15 7.29 1.23 -0.61
C CYS A 15 7.67 0.15 0.41
N GLU A 16 8.76 0.32 1.16
CA GLU A 16 9.18 -0.68 2.13
C GLU A 16 8.25 -0.65 3.35
N ARG A 17 7.62 -1.79 3.60
CA ARG A 17 6.75 -1.99 4.75
C ARG A 17 7.26 -3.17 5.53
N TYR A 18 7.39 -3.00 6.83
CA TYR A 18 7.69 -4.08 7.74
C TYR A 18 6.38 -4.55 8.37
N VAL A 19 6.17 -5.86 8.38
CA VAL A 19 5.09 -6.46 9.16
C VAL A 19 5.53 -6.40 10.62
N CYS A 20 4.79 -5.65 11.44
CA CYS A 20 5.07 -5.62 12.87
C CYS A 20 4.87 -7.02 13.46
N SER A 21 5.85 -7.46 14.24
CA SER A 21 5.73 -8.64 15.10
C SER A 21 4.53 -8.44 16.03
N ASP A 22 3.68 -9.46 16.14
CA ASP A 22 2.44 -9.48 16.94
C ASP A 22 1.30 -8.62 16.38
N SER A 23 1.40 -8.17 15.13
CA SER A 23 0.26 -7.53 14.46
C SER A 23 -0.82 -8.55 14.10
N LYS A 24 -2.07 -8.09 14.11
CA LYS A 24 -3.21 -8.87 13.59
C LYS A 24 -2.99 -9.33 12.15
N TYR A 25 -2.28 -8.52 11.34
CA TYR A 25 -1.91 -8.92 9.99
C TYR A 25 -1.00 -10.16 10.01
N GLN A 26 0.05 -10.15 10.84
CA GLN A 26 0.96 -11.29 10.97
C GLN A 26 0.22 -12.55 11.44
N GLU A 27 -0.65 -12.43 12.43
CA GLU A 27 -1.47 -13.53 12.94
C GLU A 27 -2.32 -14.16 11.83
N VAL A 28 -3.10 -13.34 11.12
CA VAL A 28 -3.96 -13.80 10.02
C VAL A 28 -3.13 -14.36 8.86
N PHE A 29 -1.99 -13.74 8.54
CA PHE A 29 -1.09 -14.21 7.49
C PHE A 29 -0.50 -15.59 7.81
N GLN A 30 -0.05 -15.81 9.05
CA GLN A 30 0.43 -17.13 9.49
C GLN A 30 -0.67 -18.19 9.41
N GLN A 31 -1.90 -17.85 9.81
CA GLN A 31 -3.04 -18.75 9.67
C GLN A 31 -3.32 -19.06 8.19
N PHE A 32 -3.32 -18.05 7.32
CA PHE A 32 -3.50 -18.22 5.89
C PHE A 32 -2.45 -19.16 5.28
N CYS A 33 -1.16 -18.96 5.59
CA CYS A 33 -0.09 -19.84 5.11
C CYS A 33 -0.31 -21.28 5.59
N LYS A 34 -0.60 -21.48 6.88
CA LYS A 34 -0.83 -22.80 7.45
C LYS A 34 -1.97 -23.55 6.76
N GLU A 35 -3.13 -22.90 6.60
CA GLU A 35 -4.29 -23.51 5.96
C GLU A 35 -4.04 -23.76 4.46
N SER A 36 -3.33 -22.86 3.77
CA SER A 36 -2.95 -23.03 2.37
C SER A 36 -2.03 -24.24 2.19
N ASP A 37 -1.05 -24.43 3.08
CA ASP A 37 -0.12 -25.56 3.05
C ASP A 37 -0.81 -26.89 3.33
N LEU A 38 -1.74 -26.92 4.29
CA LEU A 38 -2.55 -28.12 4.57
C LEU A 38 -3.40 -28.48 3.36
N PHE A 39 -4.10 -27.49 2.79
CA PHE A 39 -4.91 -27.68 1.60
C PHE A 39 -4.08 -28.17 0.41
N ALA A 40 -2.91 -27.58 0.17
CA ALA A 40 -2.03 -27.97 -0.94
C ALA A 40 -1.59 -29.43 -0.86
N LYS A 41 -1.37 -29.97 0.35
CA LYS A 41 -0.98 -31.38 0.57
C LYS A 41 -2.09 -32.37 0.24
N ASP A 42 -3.35 -31.97 0.35
CA ASP A 42 -4.52 -32.80 0.06
C ASP A 42 -4.86 -32.83 -1.44
N LEU A 43 -4.18 -32.02 -2.25
CA LEU A 43 -4.40 -31.93 -3.69
C LEU A 43 -3.60 -33.01 -4.45
N SER A 44 -4.14 -33.44 -5.59
CA SER A 44 -3.34 -34.19 -6.57
C SER A 44 -2.25 -33.29 -7.17
N PRO A 45 -1.13 -33.84 -7.69
CA PRO A 45 -0.04 -33.04 -8.25
C PRO A 45 -0.49 -32.03 -9.33
N GLU A 46 -1.43 -32.42 -10.19
CA GLU A 46 -1.98 -31.54 -11.22
C GLU A 46 -2.78 -30.37 -10.64
N LYS A 47 -3.55 -30.63 -9.57
CA LYS A 47 -4.34 -29.59 -8.89
C LYS A 47 -3.45 -28.69 -8.04
N GLN A 48 -2.42 -29.23 -7.42
CA GLN A 48 -1.42 -28.47 -6.68
C GLN A 48 -0.72 -27.46 -7.60
N LYS A 49 -0.26 -27.89 -8.78
CA LYS A 49 0.34 -26.99 -9.76
C LYS A 49 -0.62 -25.85 -10.17
N ARG A 50 -1.89 -26.18 -10.44
CA ARG A 50 -2.90 -25.15 -10.74
C ARG A 50 -3.13 -24.20 -9.57
N PHE A 51 -3.07 -24.70 -8.34
CA PHE A 51 -3.21 -23.87 -7.15
C PHE A 51 -2.04 -22.89 -6.99
N GLU A 52 -0.81 -23.35 -7.22
CA GLU A 52 0.39 -22.50 -7.25
C GLU A 52 0.27 -21.41 -8.34
N GLU A 53 -0.17 -21.76 -9.55
CA GLU A 53 -0.41 -20.80 -10.64
C GLU A 53 -1.47 -19.75 -10.26
N ILE A 54 -2.54 -20.14 -9.55
CA ILE A 54 -3.56 -19.22 -9.04
C ILE A 54 -2.97 -18.27 -7.99
N GLN A 55 -2.16 -18.78 -7.06
CA GLN A 55 -1.51 -17.96 -6.04
C GLN A 55 -0.55 -16.94 -6.67
N GLU A 56 0.22 -17.33 -7.69
CA GLU A 56 1.07 -16.39 -8.43
C GLU A 56 0.25 -15.29 -9.12
N LEU A 57 -0.87 -15.63 -9.76
CA LEU A 57 -1.76 -14.65 -10.36
C LEU A 57 -2.37 -13.72 -9.31
N GLN A 58 -2.75 -14.25 -8.15
CA GLN A 58 -3.26 -13.46 -7.04
C GLN A 58 -2.21 -12.45 -6.55
N LEU A 59 -0.95 -12.86 -6.38
CA LEU A 59 0.13 -11.95 -5.98
C LEU A 59 0.33 -10.82 -6.99
N LYS A 60 0.29 -11.12 -8.29
CA LYS A 60 0.37 -10.10 -9.36
C LYS A 60 -0.82 -9.13 -9.31
N LEU A 61 -2.02 -9.63 -9.06
CA LEU A 61 -3.21 -8.78 -8.90
C LEU A 61 -3.09 -7.85 -7.69
N ILE A 62 -2.59 -8.35 -6.57
CA ILE A 62 -2.33 -7.55 -5.36
C ILE A 62 -1.32 -6.45 -5.68
N ASP A 63 -0.19 -6.78 -6.30
CA ASP A 63 0.85 -5.80 -6.68
C ASP A 63 0.30 -4.67 -7.57
N ILE A 64 -0.49 -5.03 -8.60
CA ILE A 64 -1.15 -4.05 -9.47
C ILE A 64 -2.10 -3.15 -8.67
N SER A 65 -2.95 -3.75 -7.82
CA SER A 65 -3.94 -3.03 -7.03
C SER A 65 -3.31 -2.11 -5.98
N GLU A 66 -2.25 -2.57 -5.30
CA GLU A 66 -1.54 -1.80 -4.28
C GLU A 66 -0.78 -0.64 -4.92
N THR A 67 -0.15 -0.86 -6.07
CA THR A 67 0.52 0.18 -6.84
C THR A 67 -0.45 1.26 -7.30
N ASP A 68 -1.61 0.86 -7.85
CA ASP A 68 -2.64 1.82 -8.29
C ASP A 68 -3.19 2.63 -7.10
N THR A 69 -3.51 1.94 -6.01
CA THR A 69 -3.98 2.59 -4.75
C THR A 69 -2.95 3.59 -4.22
N PHE A 70 -1.67 3.23 -4.25
CA PHE A 70 -0.57 4.12 -3.84
C PHE A 70 -0.53 5.38 -4.72
N ILE A 71 -0.55 5.22 -6.05
CA ILE A 71 -0.54 6.34 -7.00
C ILE A 71 -1.74 7.25 -6.79
N VAL A 72 -2.95 6.69 -6.66
CA VAL A 72 -4.18 7.44 -6.42
C VAL A 72 -4.08 8.23 -5.11
N GLY A 73 -3.63 7.59 -4.03
CA GLY A 73 -3.45 8.21 -2.71
C GLY A 73 -2.47 9.38 -2.72
N PHE A 74 -1.28 9.20 -3.31
CA PHE A 74 -0.28 10.28 -3.40
C PHE A 74 -0.76 11.45 -4.26
N ARG A 75 -1.42 11.18 -5.39
CA ARG A 75 -1.99 12.23 -6.25
C ARG A 75 -3.08 13.01 -5.53
N LEU A 76 -3.94 12.34 -4.77
CA LEU A 76 -4.94 13.00 -3.95
C LEU A 76 -4.30 13.89 -2.88
N GLY A 77 -3.31 13.37 -2.14
CA GLY A 77 -2.58 14.13 -1.14
C GLY A 77 -1.93 15.39 -1.72
N ALA A 78 -1.27 15.29 -2.88
CA ALA A 78 -0.69 16.45 -3.56
C ALA A 78 -1.74 17.49 -3.97
N ARG A 79 -2.89 17.05 -4.49
CA ARG A 79 -4.01 17.96 -4.82
C ARG A 79 -4.56 18.68 -3.59
N MET A 80 -4.71 17.97 -2.48
CA MET A 80 -5.14 18.58 -1.21
C MET A 80 -4.13 19.61 -0.71
N ILE A 81 -2.82 19.33 -0.81
CA ILE A 81 -1.78 20.30 -0.43
C ILE A 81 -1.89 21.55 -1.30
N LEU A 82 -1.97 21.40 -2.62
CA LEU A 82 -2.10 22.52 -3.56
C LEU A 82 -3.35 23.38 -3.30
N ASP A 83 -4.45 22.74 -2.92
CA ASP A 83 -5.69 23.43 -2.54
C ASP A 83 -5.51 24.24 -1.24
N VAL A 84 -4.83 23.66 -0.24
CA VAL A 84 -4.58 24.32 1.05
C VAL A 84 -3.56 25.46 0.95
N VAL A 85 -2.48 25.30 0.19
CA VAL A 85 -1.41 26.32 0.07
C VAL A 85 -1.67 27.33 -1.03
N GLY A 86 -2.58 27.02 -1.96
CA GLY A 86 -2.93 27.89 -3.08
C GLY A 86 -3.66 29.16 -2.64
N GLU A 87 -3.80 30.11 -3.56
CA GLU A 87 -4.62 31.29 -3.32
C GLU A 87 -6.09 30.91 -3.16
N TYR A 88 -6.58 30.94 -1.93
CA TYR A 88 -8.01 30.79 -1.64
C TYR A 88 -8.66 32.17 -1.56
N ARG A 89 -9.42 32.54 -2.60
CA ARG A 89 -10.32 33.70 -2.53
C ARG A 89 -11.62 33.31 -1.86
N GLY A 90 -11.61 33.37 -0.53
CA GLY A 90 -12.80 33.17 0.29
C GLY A 90 -13.92 34.16 -0.06
N GLN A 91 -15.16 33.73 0.13
CA GLN A 91 -16.34 34.62 0.01
C GLN A 91 -16.55 35.49 1.26
N PHE A 92 -15.81 35.20 2.34
CA PHE A 92 -15.81 35.95 3.58
C PHE A 92 -14.44 36.59 3.77
N LYS A 93 -14.40 37.89 4.05
CA LYS A 93 -13.18 38.60 4.45
C LYS A 93 -13.00 38.51 5.96
N THR A 94 -11.78 38.28 6.42
CA THR A 94 -11.45 38.46 7.83
C THR A 94 -11.23 39.95 8.13
N PRO A 95 -11.41 40.42 9.38
CA PRO A 95 -11.22 41.83 9.73
C PRO A 95 -9.81 42.37 9.43
N THR A 96 -8.84 41.47 9.25
CA THR A 96 -7.44 41.77 8.96
C THR A 96 -7.11 41.83 7.47
N ASP A 97 -8.05 41.49 6.58
CA ASP A 97 -7.86 41.59 5.13
C ASP A 97 -8.16 43.03 4.67
N SER A 98 -7.18 43.93 4.86
CA SER A 98 -7.18 45.30 4.32
C SER A 98 -6.84 45.33 2.83
#